data_AF-A0A6P3BZN1-F1
#
_entry.id   AF-A0A6P3BZN1-F1
#
_cell.length_a   1.000
_cell.length_b   1.000
_cell.length_c   1.000
_cell.angle_alpha   90.00
_cell.angle_beta   90.00
_cell.angle_gamma   90.00
#
_symmetry.space_group_name_H-M   'P 1'
#
loop_
_entity.id
_entity.type
_entity.pdbx_description
1 polymer ?
#
loop_
_entity_poly.entity_id
_entity_poly.type
_entity_poly.pdbx_seq_one_letter_code
_entity_poly.pdbx_strand_id
1 'polypeptide(L)' 'MQVDPTRFHVDPTPRRADGEYMAHVRISIDRADGSECDVQLSGDLAGFDVREDAIAFAKNWALEWLDAHLADDLPASMN' A
#
# COMPACT_ATOMS: atom_id res chain seq x y z
N MET A 1 -1.46 -10.87 -18.48
CA MET A 1 -0.22 -10.11 -18.23
C MET A 1 0.04 -10.32 -16.75
N GLN A 2 0.97 -11.20 -16.41
CA GLN A 2 1.13 -11.70 -15.04
C GLN A 2 1.80 -10.58 -14.22
N VAL A 3 1.09 -10.03 -13.23
CA VAL A 3 1.69 -9.13 -12.25
C VAL A 3 2.48 -10.00 -11.28
N ASP A 4 3.81 -9.90 -11.28
CA ASP A 4 4.61 -10.64 -10.31
C ASP A 4 4.38 -10.04 -8.91
N PRO A 5 3.87 -10.81 -7.93
CA PRO A 5 3.61 -10.32 -6.57
C PRO A 5 4.89 -9.89 -5.82
N THR A 6 6.07 -10.22 -6.33
CA THR A 6 7.36 -9.83 -5.76
C THR A 6 7.76 -8.39 -6.08
N ARG A 7 7.00 -7.68 -6.93
CA ARG A 7 7.32 -6.30 -7.38
C ARG A 7 6.61 -5.21 -6.58
N PHE A 8 5.72 -5.56 -5.64
CA PHE A 8 5.01 -4.60 -4.82
C PHE A 8 5.89 -4.11 -3.66
N HIS A 9 6.09 -2.79 -3.60
CA HIS A 9 6.79 -2.11 -2.52
C HIS A 9 5.77 -1.34 -1.70
N VAL A 10 5.62 -1.74 -0.44
CA VAL A 10 4.81 -1.02 0.55
C VAL A 10 5.77 -0.24 1.44
N ASP A 11 5.65 1.08 1.40
CA ASP A 11 6.36 1.98 2.32
C ASP A 11 5.36 2.57 3.32
N PRO A 12 5.25 1.97 4.53
CA PRO A 12 4.42 2.49 5.61
C PRO A 12 5.23 3.48 6.45
N THR A 13 5.82 4.49 5.83
CA THR A 13 6.57 5.53 6.55
C THR A 13 5.57 6.56 7.11
N PRO A 14 5.31 6.57 8.44
CA PRO A 14 4.40 7.54 9.02
C PRO A 14 5.00 8.94 8.91
N ARG A 15 4.21 9.88 8.38
CA ARG A 15 4.62 11.28 8.30
C ARG A 15 4.32 11.94 9.63
N ARG A 16 5.35 12.47 10.30
CA ARG A 16 5.14 13.28 11.50
C ARG A 16 4.74 14.69 11.09
N ALA A 17 3.55 15.12 11.47
CA ALA A 17 3.03 16.46 11.20
C ALA A 17 2.50 17.05 12.51
N ASP A 18 2.99 18.23 12.88
CA ASP A 18 2.48 19.05 13.99
C ASP A 18 2.42 18.38 15.39
N GLY A 19 3.16 17.29 15.61
CA GLY A 19 3.18 16.56 16.88
C GLY A 19 2.49 15.19 16.80
N GLU A 20 1.66 14.98 15.79
CA GLU A 20 0.94 13.74 15.51
C GLU A 20 1.66 12.89 14.45
N TYR A 21 1.39 11.58 14.46
CA TYR A 21 1.84 10.62 13.46
C TYR A 21 0.72 10.35 12.47
N MET A 22 0.83 10.91 11.28
CA MET A 22 -0.10 10.62 10.20
C MET A 22 0.26 9.25 9.61
N ALA A 23 -0.68 8.32 9.71
CA ALA A 23 -0.61 7.06 9.00
C ALA A 23 -0.61 7.35 7.52
N HIS A 24 0.49 6.98 6.89
CA HIS A 24 0.74 7.16 5.48
C HIS A 24 1.23 5.84 4.93
N VAL A 25 0.70 5.46 3.78
CA VAL A 25 1.20 4.31 3.05
C VAL A 25 1.26 4.63 1.57
N ARG A 26 2.39 4.26 0.99
CA ARG A 26 2.63 4.30 -0.44
C ARG A 26 2.84 2.88 -0.92
N ILE A 27 2.11 2.49 -1.95
CA ILE A 27 2.27 1.23 -2.66
C ILE A 27 2.70 1.55 -4.08
N SER A 28 3.94 1.20 -4.38
CA SER A 28 4.52 1.29 -5.71
C SER A 28 4.76 -0.12 -6.25
N ILE A 29 4.75 -0.26 -7.58
CA ILE A 29 5.09 -1.51 -8.25
C ILE A 29 6.25 -1.26 -9.19
N ASP A 30 7.22 -2.17 -9.18
CA ASP A 30 8.24 -2.19 -10.22
C ASP A 30 7.64 -2.82 -11.48
N ARG A 31 7.43 -2.05 -12.55
CA ARG A 31 6.95 -2.59 -13.82
C ARG A 31 8.03 -3.46 -14.45
N ALA A 32 7.66 -4.46 -15.25
CA ALA A 32 8.60 -5.31 -15.99
C ALA A 32 9.64 -4.55 -16.84
N ASP A 33 9.36 -3.29 -17.15
CA ASP A 33 10.24 -2.33 -17.83
C ASP A 33 11.33 -1.71 -16.92
N GLY A 34 11.36 -2.07 -15.62
CA GLY A 34 12.22 -1.47 -14.60
C GLY A 34 11.79 -0.06 -14.17
N SER A 35 10.56 0.35 -14.51
CA SER A 35 9.99 1.62 -14.09
C SER A 35 9.16 1.43 -12.83
N GLU A 36 9.50 2.14 -11.77
CA GLU A 36 8.67 2.24 -10.58
C GLU A 36 7.41 3.05 -10.90
N CYS A 37 6.24 2.40 -10.84
CA CYS A 37 4.96 3.07 -10.98
C CYS A 37 4.29 3.12 -9.61
N ASP A 38 3.95 4.34 -9.17
CA ASP A 38 3.06 4.55 -8.04
C ASP A 38 1.66 4.07 -8.41
N VAL A 39 1.24 2.94 -7.84
CA VAL A 39 -0.08 2.38 -8.11
C VAL A 39 -1.10 2.92 -7.12
N GLN A 40 -0.69 3.09 -5.87
CA GLN A 40 -1.58 3.62 -4.85
C GLN A 40 -0.82 4.47 -3.84
N LEU A 41 -1.27 5.71 -3.70
CA LEU A 41 -0.86 6.61 -2.63
C LEU A 41 -2.06 6.83 -1.73
N SER A 42 -2.03 6.33 -0.49
CA SER A 42 -3.17 6.49 0.42
C SER A 42 -3.26 7.88 1.03
N GLY A 43 -2.22 8.70 0.87
CA GLY A 43 -2.18 10.04 1.47
C GLY A 43 -2.21 9.95 2.99
N ASP A 44 -2.93 10.87 3.64
CA ASP A 44 -3.13 10.91 5.08
C ASP A 44 -4.34 10.02 5.43
N LEU A 45 -4.08 8.76 5.81
CA LEU A 45 -5.15 7.83 6.17
C LEU A 45 -5.85 8.26 7.46
N ALA A 46 -5.06 8.58 8.48
CA ALA A 46 -5.52 9.07 9.78
C ALA A 46 -4.34 9.62 10.61
N GLY A 47 -4.62 10.58 11.48
CA GLY A 47 -3.67 11.06 12.49
C GLY A 47 -3.76 10.22 13.76
N PHE A 48 -2.62 9.75 14.25
CA PHE A 48 -2.50 9.02 15.50
C PHE A 48 -1.53 9.74 16.44
N ASP A 49 -1.83 9.70 17.73
CA ASP A 49 -0.91 10.19 18.76
C ASP A 49 0.30 9.25 18.93
N VAL A 50 0.06 7.94 18.69
CA VAL A 50 1.06 6.87 18.82
C VAL A 50 1.55 6.42 17.44
N ARG A 51 2.87 6.41 17.27
CA ARG A 51 3.53 5.94 16.03
C ARG A 51 3.18 4.48 15.71
N GLU A 52 3.14 3.62 16.71
CA GLU A 52 2.91 2.19 16.54
C GLU A 52 1.53 1.91 15.94
N ASP A 53 0.48 2.60 16.41
CA ASP A 53 -0.86 2.55 15.81
C ASP A 53 -0.88 3.05 14.37
N ALA A 54 -0.20 4.17 14.08
CA ALA A 54 -0.10 4.68 12.70
C ALA A 54 0.53 3.66 11.76
N ILE A 55 1.59 2.97 12.20
CA ILE A 55 2.28 1.95 11.42
C ILE A 55 1.41 0.69 11.28
N ALA A 56 0.75 0.26 12.35
CA ALA A 56 -0.12 -0.91 12.32
C ALA A 56 -1.31 -0.70 11.38
N PHE A 57 -1.94 0.48 11.42
CA PHE A 57 -3.03 0.86 10.54
C PHE A 57 -2.57 0.93 9.08
N ALA A 58 -1.45 1.60 8.80
CA ALA A 58 -0.87 1.68 7.46
C ALA A 58 -0.54 0.30 6.88
N LYS A 59 -0.01 -0.62 7.69
CA LYS A 59 0.28 -2.00 7.29
C LYS A 59 -0.99 -2.81 7.02
N ASN A 60 -1.99 -2.73 7.90
CA ASN A 60 -3.24 -3.46 7.71
C ASN A 60 -3.94 -3.01 6.43
N TRP A 61 -4.00 -1.69 6.21
CA TRP A 61 -4.54 -1.11 4.98
C TRP A 61 -3.80 -1.62 3.74
N ALA A 62 -2.47 -1.66 3.76
CA ALA A 62 -1.69 -2.17 2.64
C ALA A 62 -1.97 -3.64 2.34
N LEU A 63 -2.12 -4.48 3.37
CA LEU A 63 -2.46 -5.89 3.22
C LEU A 63 -3.85 -6.07 2.60
N GLU A 64 -4.85 -5.33 3.06
CA GLU A 64 -6.20 -5.39 2.47
C GLU A 64 -6.22 -4.89 1.03
N TRP A 65 -5.46 -3.84 0.72
CA TRP A 65 -5.33 -3.36 -0.65
C TRP A 65 -4.66 -4.41 -1.54
N LEU A 66 -3.57 -5.03 -1.06
CA LEU A 66 -2.88 -6.10 -1.79
C LEU A 66 -3.79 -7.30 -2.00
N ASP A 67 -4.54 -7.75 -0.98
CA ASP A 67 -5.48 -8.86 -1.08
C ASP A 67 -6.58 -8.57 -2.12
N ALA A 68 -7.18 -7.38 -2.08
CA ALA A 68 -8.17 -6.95 -3.05
C ALA A 68 -7.61 -6.87 -4.48
N HIS A 69 -6.36 -6.42 -4.65
CA HIS A 69 -5.73 -6.28 -5.96
C HIS A 69 -5.23 -7.62 -6.52
N LEU A 70 -4.76 -8.52 -5.67
CA LEU A 70 -4.41 -9.89 -6.05
C LEU A 70 -5.67 -10.69 -6.44
N ALA A 71 -6.78 -10.43 -5.76
CA ALA A 71 -8.08 -11.00 -6.09
C ALA A 71 -8.65 -10.45 -7.40
N ASP A 72 -8.39 -9.18 -7.75
CA ASP A 72 -8.83 -8.56 -9.01
C ASP A 72 -8.01 -9.05 -10.23
N ASP A 73 -6.71 -9.34 -10.06
CA ASP A 73 -5.85 -9.89 -11.14
C ASP A 73 -6.16 -11.37 -11.46
N LEU A 74 -6.91 -12.08 -10.62
CA LEU A 74 -7.49 -13.37 -11.00
C LEU A 74 -8.64 -13.12 -11.99
N PRO A 75 -8.48 -13.40 -13.30
CA PRO A 75 -9.61 -13.27 -14.19
C PRO A 75 -10.66 -14.26 -13.70
N ALA A 76 -11.82 -13.76 -13.32
CA ALA A 76 -13.05 -14.52 -13.16
C ALA A 76 -13.44 -15.15 -14.51
N SER A 77 -12.64 -16.12 -14.96
CA SER A 77 -12.90 -17.00 -16.09
C SER A 77 -13.52 -18.27 -15.51
N MET A 78 -14.70 -18.12 -14.93
CA MET A 78 -15.54 -19.26 -14.57
C MET A 78 -16.98 -18.92 -14.97
N ASN A 79 -17.27 -19.10 -16.25
CA ASN A 79 -18.58 -19.46 -16.76
C ASN A 79 -18.42 -20.70 -17.63
#